data_AF-A0A4Z0BR37-F1
#
_entry.id   AF-A0A4Z0BR37-F1
#
_cell.length_a   1.000
_cell.length_b   1.000
_cell.length_c   1.000
_cell.angle_alpha   90.00
_cell.angle_beta   90.00
_cell.angle_gamma   90.00
#
_symmetry.space_group_name_H-M   'P 1'
#
loop_
_entity.id
_entity.type
_entity.pdbx_description
1 polymer ?
#
loop_
_entity_poly.entity_id
_entity_poly.type
_entity_poly.pdbx_seq_one_letter_code
_entity_poly.pdbx_strand_id
1 'polypeptide(L)'
;MNPAIDPQAAWTWCEQAWARPGEAERLLREQDANGLDVMFHLFERWAEECHGITLDAQARAQAEARVRPWREGVVQPLRALRRRTAEPCLHAAATGADSARTVRERLKQAELEAERAQLELLCVWLDHYLFRA
;
A
#
# COMPACT_ATOMS: atom_id res chain seq x y z
N MET A 1 -17.03 -16.40 15.31
CA MET A 1 -17.51 -15.36 14.38
C MET A 1 -16.29 -14.63 13.89
N ASN A 2 -16.05 -14.61 12.58
CA ASN A 2 -15.01 -13.73 12.04
C ASN A 2 -15.46 -12.28 12.24
N PRO A 3 -14.58 -11.38 12.71
CA PRO A 3 -14.91 -9.97 12.82
C PRO A 3 -15.29 -9.42 11.43
N ALA A 4 -16.14 -8.37 11.42
CA ALA A 4 -16.47 -7.67 10.19
C ALA A 4 -15.20 -7.12 9.52
N ILE A 5 -15.22 -7.01 8.19
CA ILE A 5 -14.12 -6.43 7.44
C ILE A 5 -14.11 -4.91 7.71
N ASP A 6 -13.19 -4.46 8.57
CA ASP A 6 -13.01 -3.05 8.92
C ASP A 6 -11.71 -2.48 8.32
N PRO A 7 -11.79 -1.53 7.37
CA PRO A 7 -10.60 -0.92 6.79
C PRO A 7 -9.69 -0.21 7.79
N GLN A 8 -10.23 0.35 8.88
CA GLN A 8 -9.41 1.01 9.90
C GLN A 8 -8.62 -0.01 10.73
N ALA A 9 -9.24 -1.14 11.06
CA ALA A 9 -8.56 -2.26 11.70
C ALA A 9 -7.47 -2.85 10.78
N ALA A 10 -7.77 -3.02 9.49
CA ALA A 10 -6.80 -3.49 8.49
C ALA A 10 -5.60 -2.54 8.38
N TRP A 11 -5.84 -1.22 8.33
CA TRP A 11 -4.77 -0.22 8.29
C TRP A 11 -3.88 -0.28 9.53
N THR A 12 -4.51 -0.32 10.71
CA THR A 12 -3.80 -0.43 11.99
C THR A 12 -2.92 -1.68 12.05
N TRP A 13 -3.42 -2.81 11.54
CA TRP A 13 -2.65 -4.04 11.43
C TRP A 13 -1.47 -3.87 10.46
N CYS A 14 -1.66 -3.22 9.30
CA CYS A 14 -0.60 -2.98 8.33
C CYS A 14 0.53 -2.13 8.93
N GLU A 15 0.20 -1.09 9.69
CA GLU A 15 1.18 -0.26 10.41
C GLU A 15 1.99 -1.09 11.42
N GLN A 16 1.32 -1.98 12.17
CA GLN A 16 1.98 -2.87 13.13
C GLN A 16 2.86 -3.90 12.44
N ALA A 17 2.39 -4.49 11.33
CA ALA A 17 3.16 -5.44 10.53
C ALA A 17 4.42 -4.78 9.95
N TRP A 18 4.29 -3.56 9.42
CA TRP A 18 5.40 -2.77 8.91
C TRP A 18 6.45 -2.43 9.98
N ALA A 19 6.01 -2.15 11.22
CA ALA A 19 6.88 -1.83 12.34
C ALA A 19 7.69 -3.03 12.89
N ARG A 20 7.41 -4.26 12.44
CA ARG A 20 8.16 -5.45 12.86
C ARG A 20 9.63 -5.35 12.41
N PRO A 21 10.61 -5.71 13.26
CA PRO A 21 12.03 -5.59 12.93
C PRO A 21 12.39 -6.26 11.59
N GLY A 22 13.03 -5.51 10.70
CA GLY A 22 13.48 -5.99 9.38
C GLY A 22 12.39 -6.11 8.31
N GLU A 23 11.12 -5.95 8.66
CA GLU A 23 10.02 -6.18 7.73
C GLU A 23 9.91 -5.09 6.65
N ALA A 24 9.98 -3.82 7.06
CA ALA A 24 10.00 -2.69 6.13
C ALA A 24 11.13 -2.82 5.10
N GLU A 25 12.34 -3.16 5.53
CA GLU A 25 13.47 -3.34 4.62
C GLU A 25 13.26 -4.50 3.65
N ARG A 26 12.72 -5.62 4.14
CA ARG A 26 12.40 -6.78 3.30
C ARG A 26 11.39 -6.43 2.22
N LEU A 27 10.29 -5.78 2.62
CA LEU A 27 9.21 -5.39 1.70
C LEU A 27 9.67 -4.35 0.68
N LEU A 28 10.48 -3.37 1.10
CA LEU A 28 11.06 -2.38 0.19
C LEU A 28 12.02 -3.00 -0.82
N ARG A 29 12.89 -3.93 -0.40
CA ARG A 29 13.77 -4.66 -1.32
C ARG A 29 12.97 -5.45 -2.34
N GLU A 30 11.91 -6.13 -1.91
CA GLU A 30 11.06 -6.92 -2.79
C GLU A 30 10.26 -6.03 -3.76
N GLN A 31 9.80 -4.86 -3.29
CA GLN A 31 9.18 -3.85 -4.14
C GLN A 31 10.14 -3.33 -5.21
N ASP A 32 11.40 -3.07 -4.85
CA ASP A 32 12.40 -2.53 -5.77
C ASP A 32 12.91 -3.57 -6.76
N ALA A 33 13.05 -4.84 -6.34
CA ALA A 33 13.54 -5.92 -7.20
C ALA A 33 12.46 -6.47 -8.14
N ASN A 34 11.24 -6.69 -7.62
CA ASN A 34 10.20 -7.46 -8.30
C ASN A 34 8.89 -6.68 -8.53
N GLY A 35 8.85 -5.39 -8.15
CA GLY A 35 7.65 -4.58 -8.31
C GLY A 35 6.51 -4.97 -7.37
N LEU A 36 6.82 -5.61 -6.23
CA LEU A 36 5.82 -6.03 -5.24
C LEU A 36 4.88 -4.88 -4.87
N ASP A 37 3.59 -5.16 -4.93
CA ASP A 37 2.58 -4.35 -4.30
C ASP A 37 2.54 -4.64 -2.80
N VAL A 38 3.27 -3.83 -2.03
CA VAL A 38 3.38 -3.98 -0.57
C VAL A 38 2.02 -3.94 0.11
N MET A 39 1.12 -3.04 -0.32
CA MET A 39 -0.20 -2.92 0.31
C MET A 39 -1.07 -4.13 0.05
N PHE A 40 -1.04 -4.67 -1.18
CA PHE A 40 -1.73 -5.91 -1.49
C PHE A 40 -1.17 -7.10 -0.68
N HIS A 41 0.15 -7.20 -0.58
CA HIS A 41 0.79 -8.26 0.21
C HIS A 41 0.42 -8.21 1.70
N LEU A 42 0.42 -7.01 2.29
CA LEU A 42 0.01 -6.83 3.67
C LEU A 42 -1.48 -7.14 3.87
N PHE A 43 -2.33 -6.75 2.92
CA PHE A 43 -3.75 -7.10 2.93
C PHE A 43 -3.99 -8.61 2.93
N GLU A 44 -3.29 -9.39 2.10
CA GLU A 44 -3.45 -10.84 2.06
C GLU A 44 -3.11 -11.49 3.40
N ARG A 45 -2.02 -11.04 4.01
CA ARG A 45 -1.61 -11.51 5.34
C ARG A 45 -2.59 -11.11 6.42
N TRP A 46 -3.14 -9.90 6.36
CA TRP A 46 -4.19 -9.46 7.28
C TRP A 46 -5.45 -10.33 7.14
N ALA A 47 -5.90 -10.62 5.92
CA ALA A 47 -7.05 -11.47 5.67
C ALA A 47 -6.85 -12.89 6.24
N GLU A 48 -5.65 -13.44 6.08
CA GLU A 48 -5.27 -14.74 6.64
C GLU A 48 -5.16 -14.71 8.18
N GLU A 49 -4.34 -13.82 8.74
CA GLU A 49 -4.04 -13.77 10.17
C GLU A 49 -5.25 -13.33 11.01
N CYS A 50 -6.10 -12.42 10.53
CA CYS A 50 -7.23 -11.86 11.29
C CYS A 50 -8.58 -12.51 10.98
N HIS A 51 -8.76 -13.09 9.80
CA HIS A 51 -10.04 -13.67 9.36
C HIS A 51 -9.92 -15.12 8.89
N GLY A 52 -8.72 -15.72 8.84
CA GLY A 52 -8.53 -17.09 8.38
C GLY A 52 -8.84 -17.27 6.88
N ILE A 53 -8.72 -16.21 6.08
CA ILE A 53 -9.05 -16.20 4.66
C ILE A 53 -7.76 -16.19 3.85
N THR A 54 -7.44 -17.32 3.22
CA THR A 54 -6.39 -17.40 2.19
C THR A 54 -7.02 -17.20 0.82
N LEU A 55 -6.52 -16.22 0.05
CA LEU A 55 -7.01 -16.00 -1.31
C LEU A 55 -6.46 -17.08 -2.25
N ASP A 56 -7.35 -17.84 -2.89
CA ASP A 56 -6.97 -18.69 -4.01
C ASP A 56 -6.59 -17.84 -5.25
N ALA A 57 -6.10 -18.51 -6.30
CA ALA A 57 -5.65 -17.82 -7.52
C ALA A 57 -6.76 -16.97 -8.17
N GLN A 58 -8.02 -17.41 -8.10
CA GLN A 58 -9.14 -16.69 -8.69
C GLN A 58 -9.51 -15.47 -7.85
N ALA A 59 -9.62 -15.61 -6.54
CA ALA A 59 -9.89 -14.54 -5.60
C ALA A 59 -8.79 -13.47 -5.69
N ARG A 60 -7.52 -13.90 -5.70
CA ARG A 60 -6.37 -13.01 -5.88
C ARG A 60 -6.45 -12.23 -7.19
N ALA A 61 -6.78 -12.89 -8.32
CA ALA A 61 -6.91 -12.22 -9.60
C ALA A 61 -8.05 -11.18 -9.63
N GLN A 62 -9.17 -11.46 -8.95
CA GLN A 62 -10.28 -10.52 -8.84
C GLN A 62 -9.93 -9.30 -7.98
N ALA A 63 -9.30 -9.51 -6.82
CA ALA A 63 -8.81 -8.44 -5.95
C ALA A 63 -7.79 -7.56 -6.69
N GLU A 64 -6.83 -8.19 -7.38
CA GLU A 64 -5.81 -7.49 -8.16
C GLU A 64 -6.44 -6.64 -9.28
N ALA A 65 -7.42 -7.19 -10.01
CA ALA A 65 -8.14 -6.44 -11.03
C ALA A 65 -8.92 -5.25 -10.45
N ARG A 66 -9.38 -5.33 -9.19
CA ARG A 66 -10.09 -4.26 -8.52
C ARG A 66 -9.20 -3.07 -8.21
N VAL A 67 -7.96 -3.31 -7.75
CA VAL A 67 -7.06 -2.23 -7.31
C VAL A 67 -6.06 -1.77 -8.34
N ARG A 68 -5.74 -2.59 -9.35
CA ARG A 68 -4.74 -2.26 -10.38
C ARG A 68 -4.93 -0.86 -11.00
N PRO A 69 -6.14 -0.43 -11.42
CA PRO A 69 -6.32 0.91 -11.99
C PRO A 69 -5.95 2.04 -11.02
N TRP A 70 -6.25 1.87 -9.72
CA TRP A 70 -5.91 2.83 -8.68
C TRP A 70 -4.41 2.85 -8.40
N ARG A 71 -3.81 1.66 -8.28
CA ARG A 71 -2.37 1.52 -8.02
C ARG A 71 -1.54 2.14 -9.14
N GLU A 72 -1.84 1.80 -10.39
CA GLU A 72 -1.11 2.29 -11.56
C GLU A 72 -1.41 3.77 -11.86
N GLY A 73 -2.65 4.21 -11.61
CA GLY A 73 -3.08 5.58 -11.88
C GLY A 73 -2.74 6.60 -10.80
N VAL A 74 -2.55 6.18 -9.54
CA VAL A 74 -2.42 7.09 -8.38
C VAL A 74 -1.18 6.76 -7.54
N VAL A 75 -1.09 5.55 -7.00
CA VAL A 75 -0.01 5.18 -6.06
C VAL A 75 1.37 5.23 -6.75
N GLN A 76 1.51 4.56 -7.89
CA GLN A 76 2.79 4.49 -8.61
C GLN A 76 3.28 5.88 -9.08
N PRO A 77 2.43 6.75 -9.67
CA PRO A 77 2.83 8.11 -10.00
C PRO A 77 3.29 8.95 -8.80
N LEU A 78 2.56 8.90 -7.67
CA LEU A 78 2.94 9.61 -6.44
C LEU A 78 4.30 9.13 -5.92
N ARG A 79 4.50 7.81 -5.89
CA ARG A 79 5.77 7.19 -5.51
C ARG A 79 6.91 7.59 -6.43
N ALA A 80 6.68 7.59 -7.74
CA ALA A 80 7.66 8.01 -8.73
C ALA A 80 8.06 9.49 -8.54
N LEU A 81 7.08 10.37 -8.33
CA LEU A 81 7.34 11.78 -8.04
C LEU A 81 8.15 11.95 -6.75
N ARG A 82 7.77 11.28 -5.67
CA ARG A 82 8.52 11.33 -4.41
C ARG A 82 9.96 10.84 -4.59
N ARG A 83 10.17 9.72 -5.28
CA ARG A 83 11.51 9.17 -5.58
C ARG A 83 12.36 10.15 -6.39
N ARG A 84 11.78 10.78 -7.42
CA ARG A 84 12.47 11.81 -8.22
C ARG A 84 12.94 12.98 -7.36
N THR A 85 12.16 13.43 -6.38
CA THR A 85 12.63 14.49 -5.45
C THR A 85 13.82 14.08 -4.57
N ALA A 86 14.19 12.79 -4.53
CA ALA A 86 15.37 12.29 -3.84
C ALA A 86 16.60 12.16 -4.75
N GLU A 87 16.44 12.31 -6.07
CA GLU A 87 17.55 12.22 -7.01
C GLU A 87 18.56 13.36 -6.75
N PRO A 88 19.88 13.10 -6.87
CA PRO A 88 20.90 14.08 -6.52
C PRO A 88 20.75 15.44 -7.23
N CYS A 89 20.31 15.44 -8.48
CA CYS A 89 20.12 16.67 -9.28
C CYS A 89 19.02 17.57 -8.70
N LEU A 90 17.85 16.99 -8.39
CA LEU A 90 16.71 17.72 -7.81
C LEU A 90 16.96 18.06 -6.34
N HIS A 91 17.63 17.18 -5.60
CA HIS A 91 18.01 17.43 -4.22
C HIS A 91 19.00 18.60 -4.10
N ALA A 92 20.02 18.65 -4.97
CA ALA A 92 20.97 19.77 -5.03
C ALA A 92 20.26 21.08 -5.36
N ALA A 93 19.36 21.08 -6.36
CA ALA A 93 18.56 22.27 -6.72
C ALA A 93 17.61 22.74 -5.59
N ALA A 94 17.20 21.82 -4.71
CA ALA A 94 16.33 22.08 -3.56
C ALA A 94 17.09 22.44 -2.26
N THR A 95 18.42 22.42 -2.27
CA THR A 95 19.22 22.63 -1.05
C THR A 95 19.01 24.05 -0.50
N GLY A 96 18.58 24.15 0.76
CA GLY A 96 18.27 25.43 1.42
C GLY A 96 16.86 25.97 1.14
N ALA A 97 16.04 25.28 0.34
CA ALA A 97 14.65 25.66 0.07
C ALA A 97 13.66 24.85 0.94
N ASP A 98 13.15 25.47 2.01
CA ASP A 98 12.15 24.83 2.89
C ASP A 98 10.88 24.40 2.13
N SER A 99 10.49 25.17 1.11
CA SER A 99 9.36 24.82 0.25
C SER A 99 9.54 23.48 -0.47
N ALA A 100 10.75 23.14 -0.89
CA ALA A 100 11.04 21.86 -1.54
C ALA A 100 10.94 20.68 -0.56
N ARG A 101 11.39 20.87 0.69
CA ARG A 101 11.17 19.89 1.78
C ARG A 101 9.68 19.70 2.04
N THR A 102 8.90 20.78 2.10
CA THR A 102 7.44 20.72 2.26
C THR A 102 6.76 19.98 1.12
N VAL A 103 7.16 20.22 -0.13
CA VAL A 103 6.62 19.50 -1.30
C VAL A 103 6.88 18.00 -1.18
N ARG A 104 8.11 17.59 -0.84
CA ARG A 104 8.46 16.18 -0.66
C ARG A 104 7.62 15.52 0.44
N GLU A 105 7.41 16.19 1.57
CA GLU A 105 6.57 15.65 2.64
C GLU A 105 5.12 15.52 2.19
N ARG A 106 4.57 16.51 1.48
CA ARG A 106 3.20 16.41 0.92
C ARG A 106 3.05 15.27 -0.07
N LEU A 107 4.05 15.01 -0.91
CA LEU A 107 4.04 13.84 -1.82
C LEU A 107 4.03 12.53 -1.04
N LYS A 108 4.79 12.44 0.06
CA LYS A 108 4.78 11.26 0.93
C LYS A 108 3.43 11.06 1.60
N GLN A 109 2.82 12.11 2.13
CA GLN A 109 1.49 12.02 2.75
C GLN A 109 0.43 11.60 1.73
N ALA A 110 0.44 12.19 0.52
CA ALA A 110 -0.46 11.80 -0.55
C ALA A 110 -0.27 10.33 -1.00
N GLU A 111 0.97 9.84 -1.06
CA GLU A 111 1.24 8.42 -1.35
C GLU A 111 0.64 7.51 -0.28
N LEU A 112 0.83 7.83 1.00
CA LEU A 112 0.26 7.05 2.12
C LEU A 112 -1.27 7.06 2.11
N GLU A 113 -1.89 8.20 1.83
CA GLU A 113 -3.35 8.32 1.69
C GLU A 113 -3.85 7.47 0.50
N ALA A 114 -3.13 7.47 -0.62
CA ALA A 114 -3.48 6.65 -1.78
C ALA A 114 -3.32 5.14 -1.50
N GLU A 115 -2.30 4.73 -0.75
CA GLU A 115 -2.10 3.36 -0.28
C GLU A 115 -3.21 2.92 0.68
N ARG A 116 -3.65 3.81 1.57
CA ARG A 116 -4.80 3.56 2.45
C ARG A 116 -6.09 3.38 1.66
N ALA A 117 -6.35 4.23 0.66
CA ALA A 117 -7.50 4.07 -0.23
C ALA A 117 -7.43 2.75 -1.03
N GLN A 118 -6.23 2.31 -1.42
CA GLN A 118 -6.04 1.00 -2.05
C GLN A 118 -6.46 -0.14 -1.10
N LEU A 119 -6.08 -0.08 0.18
CA LEU A 119 -6.49 -1.06 1.18
C LEU A 119 -8.00 -1.05 1.42
N GLU A 120 -8.62 0.13 1.49
CA GLU A 120 -10.07 0.28 1.60
C GLU A 120 -10.81 -0.38 0.43
N LEU A 121 -10.30 -0.23 -0.81
CA LEU A 121 -10.85 -0.92 -1.98
C LEU A 121 -10.75 -2.46 -1.88
N LEU A 122 -9.67 -2.98 -1.29
CA LEU A 122 -9.49 -4.42 -1.04
C LEU A 122 -10.44 -4.92 0.04
N CYS A 123 -10.61 -4.17 1.12
CA CYS A 123 -11.56 -4.48 2.19
C CYS A 123 -13.00 -4.53 1.64
N VAL A 124 -13.42 -3.52 0.88
CA VAL A 124 -14.76 -3.52 0.23
C VAL A 124 -14.92 -4.72 -0.72
N TRP A 125 -13.88 -5.06 -1.47
CA TRP A 125 -13.90 -6.24 -2.33
C TRP A 125 -14.06 -7.54 -1.52
N LEU A 126 -13.29 -7.69 -0.43
CA LEU A 126 -13.31 -8.90 0.40
C LEU A 126 -14.68 -9.10 1.05
N ASP A 127 -15.26 -8.03 1.59
CA ASP A 127 -16.59 -8.06 2.18
C ASP A 127 -17.61 -8.59 1.16
N HIS A 128 -17.65 -8.01 -0.05
CA HIS A 128 -18.52 -8.47 -1.13
C HIS A 128 -18.22 -9.89 -1.61
N TYR A 129 -16.95 -10.29 -1.62
CA TYR A 129 -16.52 -11.64 -2.00
C TYR A 129 -17.07 -12.68 -1.02
N LEU A 130 -16.97 -12.42 0.28
CA LEU A 130 -17.47 -13.31 1.33
C LEU A 130 -18.99 -13.41 1.38
N PHE A 131 -19.72 -12.35 1.00
CA PHE A 131 -21.19 -12.41 0.91
C PHE A 131 -21.69 -13.20 -0.31
N ARG A 132 -20.85 -13.40 -1.34
CA ARG A 132 -21.23 -14.07 -2.59
C ARG A 132 -20.71 -15.51 -2.71
N ALA A 133 -19.78 -15.91 -1.85
CA ALA A 133 -19.24 -17.26 -1.75
C ALA A 133 -20.14 -18.16 -0.89
#